data_AF-A0AAD7GJB9-F1
#
_entry.id   AF-A0AAD7GJB9-F1
#
_cell.length_a   1.000
_cell.length_b   1.000
_cell.length_c   1.000
_cell.angle_alpha   90.00
_cell.angle_beta   90.00
_cell.angle_gamma   90.00
#
_symmetry.space_group_name_H-M   'P 1'
#
loop_
_entity.id
_entity.type
_entity.pdbx_description
1 polymer ?
#
loop_
_entity_poly.entity_id
_entity_poly.type
_entity_poly.pdbx_seq_one_letter_code
_entity_poly.pdbx_strand_id
1 'polypeptide(L)'
;MLEYLERLAKTDRSRLHLLITSRPCADIQSYMVRMKTHQLDLQAVEEQVDDLRVYVSYELEKMKWGDTLVRLAFDTLTAKANGSFRWVACQIDSLRTCLRKHVKLILQSLPKDLEETYQRILDRIPPNVNLMLAASSTSLHSHNGRIGRRTRRSVYCRLRHRSRVPSSRIGASGTRSG
;
A
#
# COMPACT_ATOMS: atom_id res chain seq x y z
N MET A 1 -5.22 -24.82 7.65
CA MET A 1 -4.13 -24.49 6.71
C MET A 1 -2.75 -24.73 7.32
N LEU A 2 -2.42 -24.14 8.48
CA LEU A 2 -1.09 -24.29 9.12
C LEU A 2 -0.73 -25.74 9.48
N GLU A 3 -1.69 -26.54 9.93
CA GLU A 3 -1.51 -27.98 10.20
C GLU A 3 -1.06 -28.78 8.96
N TYR A 4 -1.51 -28.38 7.78
CA TYR A 4 -1.11 -29.02 6.53
C TYR A 4 0.35 -28.70 6.18
N LEU A 5 0.77 -27.44 6.37
CA LEU A 5 2.15 -27.04 6.20
C LEU A 5 3.07 -27.78 7.18
N GLU A 6 2.63 -27.98 8.43
CA GLU A 6 3.37 -28.75 9.43
C GLU A 6 3.57 -30.21 9.01
N ARG A 7 2.53 -30.84 8.45
CA ARG A 7 2.65 -32.20 7.90
C ARG A 7 3.61 -32.27 6.72
N LEU A 8 3.55 -31.29 5.82
CA LEU A 8 4.47 -31.21 4.67
C LEU A 8 5.92 -31.03 5.13
N ALA A 9 6.18 -30.14 6.08
CA ALA A 9 7.52 -29.90 6.63
C ALA A 9 8.13 -31.12 7.31
N LYS A 10 7.30 -31.99 7.91
CA LYS A 10 7.72 -33.23 8.56
C LYS A 10 7.81 -34.43 7.62
N THR A 11 7.39 -34.29 6.37
CA THR A 11 7.46 -35.40 5.41
C THR A 11 8.90 -35.57 4.95
N ASP A 12 9.44 -36.78 5.05
CA ASP A 12 10.80 -37.11 4.63
C ASP A 12 10.92 -37.14 3.10
N ARG A 13 10.97 -35.95 2.50
CA ARG A 13 11.23 -35.76 1.07
C ARG A 13 12.46 -34.88 0.91
N SER A 14 13.58 -35.52 0.60
CA SER A 14 14.92 -34.93 0.39
C SER A 14 15.03 -33.87 -0.72
N ARG A 15 13.91 -33.43 -1.31
CA ARG A 15 13.85 -32.43 -2.39
C ARG A 15 12.89 -31.28 -2.13
N LEU A 16 12.27 -31.20 -0.95
CA LEU A 16 11.27 -30.17 -0.64
C LEU A 16 11.88 -29.10 0.27
N HIS A 17 12.04 -27.89 -0.26
CA HIS A 17 12.42 -26.70 0.51
C HIS A 17 11.21 -25.78 0.65
N LEU A 18 10.83 -25.43 1.88
CA LEU A 18 9.69 -24.55 2.17
C LEU A 18 10.19 -23.19 2.66
N LEU A 19 9.81 -22.14 1.95
CA LEU A 19 9.91 -20.76 2.43
C LEU A 19 8.50 -20.28 2.79
N ILE A 20 8.30 -19.96 4.07
CA ILE A 20 7.02 -19.48 4.57
C ILE A 20 7.19 -18.03 5.02
N THR A 21 6.36 -17.14 4.49
CA THR A 21 6.31 -15.73 4.90
C THR A 21 5.00 -15.45 5.62
N SER A 22 5.08 -14.74 6.74
CA SER A 22 3.90 -14.39 7.54
C SER A 22 4.15 -13.15 8.37
N ARG A 23 3.09 -12.55 8.91
CA ARG A 23 3.23 -11.57 10.00
C ARG A 23 3.56 -12.31 11.31
N PRO A 24 4.23 -11.66 12.27
CA PRO A 24 4.51 -12.24 13.58
C PRO A 24 3.22 -12.31 14.43
N CYS A 25 2.30 -13.19 14.04
CA CYS A 25 1.09 -13.49 14.78
C CYS A 25 1.35 -14.69 15.68
N ALA A 26 0.89 -14.64 16.94
CA ALA A 26 1.20 -15.64 17.95
C ALA A 26 0.76 -17.06 17.54
N ASP A 27 -0.38 -17.16 16.87
CA ASP A 27 -0.88 -18.40 16.30
C ASP A 27 0.13 -18.98 15.30
N ILE A 28 0.58 -18.20 14.32
CA ILE A 28 1.53 -18.65 13.29
C ILE A 28 2.91 -18.97 13.90
N GLN A 29 3.42 -18.10 14.78
CA GLN A 29 4.73 -18.29 15.42
C GLN A 29 4.79 -19.62 16.19
N SER A 30 3.71 -19.99 16.87
CA SER A 30 3.64 -21.27 17.59
C SER A 30 3.83 -22.48 16.65
N TYR A 31 3.30 -22.44 15.42
CA TYR A 31 3.49 -23.51 14.44
C TYR A 31 4.92 -23.50 13.88
N MET A 32 5.49 -22.32 13.61
CA MET A 32 6.87 -22.20 13.08
C MET A 32 7.91 -22.77 14.05
N VAL A 33 7.75 -22.53 15.35
CA VAL A 33 8.61 -23.13 16.39
C VAL A 33 8.49 -24.66 16.38
N ARG A 34 7.26 -25.20 16.29
CA ARG A 34 7.02 -26.66 16.25
C ARG A 34 7.60 -27.34 15.01
N MET A 35 7.62 -26.64 13.88
CA MET A 35 8.21 -27.13 12.63
C MET A 35 9.76 -27.06 12.62
N LYS A 36 10.39 -26.52 13.68
CA LYS A 36 11.85 -26.31 13.76
C LYS A 36 12.42 -25.53 12.56
N THR A 37 11.65 -24.59 12.03
CA THR A 37 12.08 -23.76 10.90
C THR A 37 13.11 -22.74 11.35
N HIS A 38 14.10 -22.44 10.51
CA HIS A 38 14.88 -21.21 10.67
C HIS A 38 13.95 -20.01 10.51
N GLN A 39 13.90 -19.16 11.54
CA GLN A 39 13.08 -17.96 11.54
C GLN A 39 13.96 -16.76 11.25
N LEU A 40 13.51 -15.92 10.32
CA LEU A 40 14.12 -14.65 10.01
C LEU A 40 13.07 -13.56 10.27
N ASP A 41 13.36 -12.71 11.25
CA ASP A 41 12.52 -11.55 11.54
C ASP A 41 13.01 -10.35 10.75
N LEU A 42 12.23 -9.95 9.75
CA LEU A 42 12.52 -8.78 8.92
C LEU A 42 12.31 -7.46 9.67
N GLN A 43 11.61 -7.46 10.81
CA GLN A 43 11.32 -6.25 11.61
C GLN A 43 12.41 -5.92 12.64
N ALA A 44 13.22 -6.90 13.03
CA ALA A 44 14.23 -6.75 14.08
C ALA A 44 15.54 -6.06 13.61
N VAL A 45 15.61 -5.62 12.35
CA VAL A 45 16.81 -5.00 11.78
C VAL A 45 16.82 -3.51 12.06
N GLU A 46 17.67 -3.05 13.00
CA GLU A 46 17.84 -1.63 13.34
C GLU A 46 18.36 -0.77 12.16
N GLU A 47 18.98 -1.41 11.16
CA GLU A 47 19.54 -0.78 9.96
C GLU A 47 18.49 -0.21 8.97
N GLN A 48 17.20 -0.40 9.25
CA GLN A 48 16.10 0.04 8.37
C GLN A 48 16.05 1.55 8.13
N VAL A 49 16.61 2.39 9.00
CA VAL A 49 16.52 3.85 8.87
C VAL A 49 17.32 4.35 7.66
N ASP A 50 18.52 3.82 7.43
CA ASP A 50 19.35 4.26 6.31
C ASP A 50 18.84 3.71 4.98
N ASP A 51 18.41 2.45 4.94
CA ASP A 51 17.75 1.85 3.77
C ASP A 51 16.48 2.62 3.37
N LEU A 52 15.70 3.07 4.36
CA LEU A 52 14.51 3.87 4.12
C LEU A 52 14.87 5.22 3.49
N ARG A 53 15.93 5.87 3.96
CA ARG A 53 16.40 7.15 3.38
C ARG A 53 16.85 6.97 1.94
N VAL A 54 17.61 5.92 1.65
CA VAL A 54 18.04 5.56 0.28
C VAL A 54 16.82 5.29 -0.61
N TYR A 55 15.83 4.56 -0.11
CA TYR A 55 14.58 4.31 -0.83
C TYR A 55 13.82 5.61 -1.14
N VAL A 56 13.66 6.50 -0.16
CA VAL A 56 12.97 7.78 -0.34
C VAL A 56 13.71 8.67 -1.34
N SER A 57 15.03 8.80 -1.24
CA SER A 57 15.80 9.62 -2.19
C SER A 57 15.66 9.09 -3.61
N TYR A 58 15.84 7.78 -3.80
CA TYR A 58 15.73 7.12 -5.11
C TYR A 58 14.34 7.32 -5.75
N GLU A 59 13.27 7.22 -4.96
CA GLU A 59 11.91 7.41 -5.49
C GLU A 59 11.58 8.88 -5.78
N LEU A 60 12.15 9.82 -5.03
CA LEU A 60 11.99 11.26 -5.25
C LEU A 60 12.82 11.79 -6.42
N GLU A 61 13.98 11.22 -6.72
CA GLU A 61 14.80 11.55 -7.90
C GLU A 61 14.03 11.30 -9.20
N LYS A 62 13.13 10.32 -9.21
CA LYS A 62 12.23 10.04 -10.35
C LYS A 62 11.19 11.15 -10.55
N MET A 63 10.97 12.00 -9.55
CA MET A 63 10.06 13.13 -9.66
C MET A 63 10.79 14.28 -10.35
N LYS A 64 10.19 14.84 -11.41
CA LYS A 64 10.70 16.06 -12.05
C LYS A 64 10.40 17.30 -11.20
N TRP A 65 10.81 17.29 -9.93
CA TRP A 65 10.65 18.37 -8.96
C TRP A 65 11.93 19.18 -8.82
N GLY A 66 11.85 20.34 -8.17
CA GLY A 66 13.02 21.16 -7.87
C GLY A 66 13.52 20.85 -6.47
N ASP A 67 14.80 21.10 -6.22
CA ASP A 67 15.53 20.68 -5.03
C ASP A 67 14.83 21.03 -3.73
N THR A 68 14.25 22.23 -3.63
CA THR A 68 13.52 22.66 -2.43
C THR A 68 12.31 21.78 -2.13
N LEU A 69 11.59 21.33 -3.16
CA LEU A 69 10.40 20.49 -3.00
C LEU A 69 10.79 19.04 -2.74
N VAL A 70 11.84 18.55 -3.38
CA VAL A 70 12.42 17.22 -3.13
C VAL A 70 12.89 17.13 -1.68
N ARG A 71 13.67 18.11 -1.20
CA ARG A 71 14.13 18.16 0.19
C ARG A 71 12.98 18.17 1.19
N LEU A 72 11.97 19.02 0.96
CA LEU A 72 10.78 19.06 1.82
C LEU A 72 10.06 17.71 1.86
N ALA A 73 9.88 17.05 0.71
CA ALA A 73 9.25 15.75 0.64
C ALA A 73 10.09 14.68 1.34
N PHE A 74 11.40 14.68 1.13
CA PHE A 74 12.34 13.77 1.76
C PHE A 74 12.29 13.87 3.28
N ASP A 75 12.44 15.08 3.83
CA ASP A 75 12.44 15.33 5.26
C ASP A 75 11.08 14.94 5.88
N THR A 76 9.97 15.28 5.21
CA THR A 76 8.64 14.97 5.71
C THR A 76 8.36 13.47 5.73
N LEU A 77 8.74 12.75 4.66
CA LEU A 77 8.48 11.33 4.52
C LEU A 77 9.35 10.51 5.46
N THR A 78 10.66 10.80 5.53
CA THR A 78 11.58 10.07 6.41
C THR A 78 11.24 10.28 7.88
N ALA A 79 10.91 11.51 8.30
CA ALA A 79 10.52 11.79 9.68
C ALA A 79 9.23 11.10 10.13
N LYS A 80 8.26 10.92 9.21
CA LYS A 80 6.96 10.33 9.51
C LYS A 80 6.86 8.82 9.24
N ALA A 81 7.83 8.25 8.53
CA ALA A 81 7.77 6.85 8.10
C ALA A 81 7.72 5.85 9.25
N ASN A 82 8.36 6.17 10.39
CA ASN A 82 8.45 5.29 11.56
C ASN A 82 8.86 3.84 11.17
N GLY A 83 9.91 3.72 10.34
CA GLY A 83 10.41 2.44 9.82
C GLY A 83 9.53 1.78 8.74
N SER A 84 8.37 2.34 8.40
CA SER A 84 7.43 1.74 7.46
C SER A 84 7.70 2.13 6.00
N PHE A 85 8.42 1.29 5.27
CA PHE A 85 8.56 1.39 3.82
C PHE A 85 7.21 1.41 3.10
N ARG A 86 6.24 0.61 3.57
CA ARG A 86 4.90 0.54 2.98
C ARG A 86 4.17 1.87 3.11
N TRP A 87 4.27 2.52 4.27
CA TRP A 87 3.65 3.83 4.46
C TRP A 87 4.24 4.85 3.50
N VAL A 88 5.57 4.90 3.39
CA VAL A 88 6.28 5.79 2.46
C VAL A 88 5.84 5.54 1.02
N ALA A 89 5.82 4.28 0.57
CA ALA A 89 5.39 3.93 -0.78
C ALA A 89 3.98 4.46 -1.09
N CYS A 90 3.02 4.30 -0.17
CA CYS A 90 1.66 4.82 -0.33
C CYS A 90 1.63 6.37 -0.44
N GLN A 91 2.48 7.07 0.31
CA GLN A 91 2.56 8.53 0.23
C GLN A 91 3.20 8.96 -1.09
N ILE A 92 4.27 8.29 -1.53
CA ILE A 92 4.93 8.56 -2.82
C ILE A 92 3.94 8.36 -3.97
N ASP A 93 3.15 7.28 -3.97
CA ASP A 93 2.11 7.06 -4.99
C ASP A 93 1.04 8.17 -4.98
N SER A 94 0.65 8.63 -3.78
CA SER A 94 -0.28 9.76 -3.63
C SER A 94 0.33 11.06 -4.16
N LEU A 95 1.64 11.24 -4.04
CA LEU A 95 2.33 12.41 -4.58
C LEU A 95 2.56 12.32 -6.09
N ARG A 96 2.82 11.13 -6.64
CA ARG A 96 2.94 10.90 -8.10
C ARG A 96 1.67 11.27 -8.86
N THR A 97 0.52 11.00 -8.25
CA THR A 97 -0.79 11.24 -8.86
C THR A 97 -1.27 12.69 -8.72
N CYS A 98 -0.55 13.52 -7.95
CA CYS A 98 -0.96 14.89 -7.69
C CYS A 98 -0.29 15.91 -8.62
N LEU A 99 -0.98 17.01 -8.88
CA LEU A 99 -0.37 18.16 -9.55
C LEU A 99 0.69 18.79 -8.64
N ARG A 100 1.82 19.21 -9.22
CA ARG A 100 2.95 19.81 -8.49
C ARG A 100 2.56 20.91 -7.50
N LYS A 101 1.60 21.76 -7.85
CA LYS A 101 1.08 22.84 -6.99
C LYS A 101 0.42 22.36 -5.69
N HIS A 102 -0.04 21.11 -5.65
CA HIS A 102 -0.70 20.51 -4.49
C HIS A 102 0.24 19.67 -3.61
N VAL A 103 1.49 19.42 -4.04
CA VAL A 103 2.46 18.59 -3.31
C VAL A 103 2.62 19.07 -1.87
N LYS A 104 2.84 20.37 -1.65
CA LYS A 104 2.99 20.95 -0.30
C LYS A 104 1.76 20.70 0.59
N LEU A 105 0.56 20.84 0.03
CA LEU A 105 -0.69 20.61 0.76
C LEU A 105 -0.87 19.12 1.11
N ILE A 106 -0.45 18.21 0.23
CA ILE A 106 -0.51 16.78 0.48
C ILE A 106 0.50 16.38 1.56
N LEU A 107 1.73 16.90 1.50
CA LEU A 107 2.75 16.68 2.54
C LEU A 107 2.28 17.14 3.94
N GLN A 108 1.49 18.22 4.01
CA GLN A 108 0.88 18.70 5.25
C GLN A 108 -0.27 17.82 5.75
N SER A 109 -0.96 17.12 4.85
CA SER A 109 -2.14 16.31 5.15
C SER A 109 -1.88 14.80 5.09
N LEU A 110 -0.62 14.37 5.14
CA LEU A 110 -0.27 12.95 5.18
C LEU A 110 -0.94 12.24 6.36
N PRO A 111 -1.38 10.99 6.19
CA PRO A 111 -1.89 10.16 7.28
C PRO A 111 -0.82 9.94 8.34
N LYS A 112 -1.24 9.77 9.59
CA LYS A 112 -0.38 9.53 10.74
C LYS A 112 0.41 8.22 10.62
N ASP A 113 -0.25 7.16 10.13
CA ASP A 113 0.29 5.81 10.07
C ASP A 113 -0.37 5.00 8.94
N LEU A 114 -0.03 3.70 8.87
CA LEU A 114 -0.63 2.78 7.90
C LEU A 114 -2.13 2.59 8.12
N GLU A 115 -2.61 2.60 9.37
CA GLU A 115 -4.01 2.39 9.69
C GLU A 115 -4.86 3.53 9.11
N GLU A 116 -4.48 4.78 9.36
CA GLU A 116 -5.16 5.93 8.75
C GLU A 116 -5.01 5.92 7.22
N THR A 117 -3.86 5.47 6.69
CA THR A 117 -3.68 5.30 5.24
C THR A 117 -4.72 4.35 4.66
N TYR A 118 -4.92 3.18 5.29
CA TYR A 118 -5.91 2.20 4.83
C TYR A 118 -7.34 2.67 5.02
N GLN A 119 -7.67 3.33 6.14
CA GLN A 119 -8.99 3.95 6.33
C GLN A 119 -9.32 4.92 5.20
N ARG A 120 -8.38 5.82 4.86
CA ARG A 120 -8.55 6.76 3.74
C ARG A 120 -8.70 6.07 2.38
N ILE A 121 -8.06 4.92 2.17
CA ILE A 121 -8.22 4.13 0.94
C ILE A 121 -9.60 3.48 0.90
N LEU A 122 -10.03 2.86 1.99
CA LEU A 122 -11.33 2.22 2.12
C LEU A 122 -12.48 3.23 1.94
N ASP A 123 -12.35 4.43 2.52
CA ASP A 123 -13.32 5.51 2.36
C ASP A 123 -13.49 6.00 0.91
N ARG A 124 -12.48 5.75 0.06
CA ARG A 124 -12.53 6.10 -1.38
C ARG A 124 -13.22 5.04 -2.21
N ILE A 125 -13.40 3.82 -1.69
CA ILE A 125 -14.09 2.74 -2.38
C ILE A 125 -15.59 3.08 -2.39
N PRO A 126 -16.22 3.16 -3.56
CA PRO A 126 -17.62 3.53 -3.61
C PRO A 126 -18.49 2.45 -2.96
N PRO A 127 -19.59 2.83 -2.28
CA PRO A 127 -20.37 1.95 -1.41
C PRO A 127 -21.01 0.76 -2.15
N ASN A 128 -21.15 0.83 -3.47
CA ASN A 128 -21.66 -0.25 -4.31
C ASN A 128 -20.69 -1.44 -4.46
N VAL A 129 -19.43 -1.30 -4.07
CA VAL A 129 -18.43 -2.38 -4.00
C VAL A 129 -18.23 -2.88 -2.56
N ASN A 130 -18.72 -2.12 -1.57
CA ASN A 130 -18.41 -2.31 -0.15
C ASN A 130 -19.34 -3.30 0.58
N LEU A 131 -20.16 -4.05 -0.17
CA LEU A 131 -21.15 -5.00 0.36
C LEU A 131 -20.52 -6.16 1.16
N MET A 132 -19.22 -6.41 1.03
CA MET A 132 -18.55 -7.54 1.67
C MET A 132 -17.79 -7.19 2.97
N LEU A 133 -17.48 -5.91 3.22
CA LEU A 133 -16.74 -5.48 4.43
C LEU A 133 -17.66 -5.03 5.57
N ALA A 134 -18.82 -4.44 5.26
CA ALA A 134 -19.76 -3.96 6.27
C ALA A 134 -20.48 -5.09 7.03
N ALA A 135 -20.50 -6.31 6.48
CA ALA A 135 -21.14 -7.47 7.12
C ALA A 135 -20.36 -8.00 8.34
N SER A 136 -19.09 -7.63 8.50
CA SER A 136 -18.21 -8.19 9.54
C SER A 136 -18.07 -7.31 10.79
N SER A 137 -18.63 -6.10 10.79
CA SER A 137 -18.41 -5.09 11.86
C SER A 137 -19.65 -4.76 12.70
N THR A 138 -20.82 -5.36 12.44
CA THR A 138 -22.08 -5.00 13.14
C THR A 138 -22.34 -5.73 14.45
N SER A 139 -21.37 -6.49 14.97
CA SER A 139 -21.46 -7.03 16.32
C SER A 139 -20.27 -6.59 17.16
N LEU A 140 -20.33 -5.37 17.70
CA LEU A 140 -19.91 -5.04 19.07
C LEU A 140 -20.11 -3.54 19.35
N HIS A 141 -20.94 -3.28 20.38
CA HIS A 141 -21.18 -2.01 21.08
C HIS A 141 -22.27 -1.06 20.55
N SER A 142 -23.49 -1.37 20.98
CA SER A 142 -24.50 -0.38 21.35
C SER A 142 -24.04 0.40 22.59
N HIS A 143 -23.68 1.68 22.45
CA HIS A 143 -24.13 2.77 23.33
C HIS A 143 -23.61 4.15 22.87
N ASN A 144 -24.56 5.08 22.70
CA ASN A 144 -24.48 6.54 22.79
C ASN A 144 -23.47 7.37 21.97
N GLY A 145 -24.04 8.41 21.31
CA GLY A 145 -23.34 9.69 21.10
C GLY A 145 -23.47 10.28 19.72
N ARG A 146 -24.59 10.97 19.44
CA ARG A 146 -24.75 11.86 18.28
C ARG A 146 -23.67 12.95 18.30
N ILE A 147 -22.78 13.00 17.31
CA ILE A 147 -22.00 14.22 17.00
C ILE A 147 -21.96 14.43 15.47
N GLY A 148 -22.31 15.64 15.07
CA GLY A 148 -22.62 16.07 13.71
C GLY A 148 -21.49 15.94 12.69
N ARG A 149 -21.89 15.63 11.46
CA ARG A 149 -21.04 15.52 10.28
C ARG A 149 -20.54 16.90 9.85
N ARG A 150 -19.33 17.27 10.28
CA ARG A 150 -18.55 18.34 9.63
C ARG A 150 -17.96 17.79 8.33
N THR A 151 -18.52 18.20 7.20
CA THR A 151 -17.95 17.96 5.87
C THR A 151 -16.57 18.64 5.75
N ARG A 152 -15.49 17.90 6.02
CA ARG A 152 -14.15 18.28 5.59
C ARG A 152 -14.04 17.98 4.10
N ARG A 153 -14.06 19.04 3.29
CA ARG A 153 -13.75 18.97 1.85
C ARG A 153 -12.33 18.40 1.70
N SER A 154 -12.27 17.14 1.28
CA SER A 154 -11.04 16.42 0.96
C SER A 154 -10.43 17.02 -0.32
N VAL A 155 -9.30 17.72 -0.17
CA VAL A 155 -8.50 18.26 -1.27
C VAL A 155 -7.64 17.13 -1.83
N TYR A 156 -8.23 16.22 -2.60
CA TYR A 156 -7.46 15.29 -3.41
C TYR A 156 -7.89 15.39 -4.87
N CYS A 157 -6.89 15.52 -5.72
CA CYS A 157 -6.99 15.65 -7.16
C CYS A 157 -7.81 14.47 -7.72
N ARG A 158 -9.04 14.77 -8.13
CA ARG A 158 -9.99 13.81 -8.67
C ARG A 158 -9.52 13.40 -10.07
N LEU A 159 -8.90 12.24 -10.20
CA LEU A 159 -8.65 11.61 -11.50
C LEU A 159 -9.99 11.19 -12.10
N ARG A 160 -10.53 12.03 -12.99
CA ARG A 160 -11.43 11.58 -14.05
C ARG A 160 -10.78 11.95 -15.36
N HIS A 161 -10.40 10.96 -16.16
CA HIS A 161 -10.67 11.00 -17.59
C HIS A 161 -10.86 9.58 -18.10
N ARG A 162 -12.13 9.27 -18.40
CA ARG A 162 -12.53 8.26 -19.38
C ARG A 162 -11.82 8.58 -20.70
N SER A 163 -11.08 7.63 -21.24
CA SER A 163 -10.78 7.62 -22.68
C SER A 163 -11.61 6.52 -23.32
N ARG A 164 -12.54 6.96 -24.16
CA ARG A 164 -13.40 6.17 -25.02
C ARG A 164 -12.54 5.33 -25.97
N VAL A 165 -12.92 4.08 -26.16
CA VAL A 165 -12.49 3.26 -27.30
C VAL A 165 -13.13 3.83 -28.56
N PRO A 166 -12.38 4.20 -29.61
CA PRO A 166 -12.94 4.35 -30.95
C PRO A 166 -12.88 3.00 -31.64
N SER A 167 -14.07 2.44 -31.89
CA SER A 167 -14.29 1.41 -32.91
C SER A 167 -14.25 2.09 -34.28
N SER A 168 -13.34 1.67 -35.16
CA SER A 168 -13.52 1.85 -36.60
C SER A 168 -13.03 0.63 -37.35
N ARG A 169 -13.99 0.06 -38.07
CA ARG A 169 -13.96 -1.08 -38.98
C ARG A 169 -13.38 -0.67 -40.35
N ILE A 170 -12.74 -1.67 -40.98
CA ILE A 170 -12.73 -2.00 -42.43
C ILE A 170 -11.88 -1.13 -43.37
N GLY A 171 -11.03 -1.82 -44.15
CA GLY A 171 -10.45 -1.31 -45.39
C GLY A 171 -9.37 -2.22 -45.97
N ALA A 172 -9.78 -3.30 -46.64
CA ALA A 172 -8.91 -4.12 -47.48
C ALA A 172 -8.68 -3.44 -48.84
N SER A 173 -7.44 -3.48 -49.35
CA SER A 173 -7.15 -3.61 -50.80
C SER A 173 -5.64 -3.62 -51.03
N GLY A 174 -5.12 -4.71 -51.60
CA GLY A 174 -3.82 -4.73 -52.26
C GLY A 174 -3.92 -4.40 -53.74
N THR A 175 -2.85 -3.84 -54.31
CA THR A 175 -2.37 -3.92 -55.71
C THR A 175 -1.01 -3.19 -55.72
N ARG A 176 0.13 -3.86 -55.95
CA ARG A 176 0.79 -4.20 -57.22
C ARG A 176 1.32 -2.99 -58.03
N SER A 177 2.62 -3.06 -58.31
CA SER A 177 3.38 -2.52 -59.45
C SER A 177 3.84 -1.06 -59.44
N GLY A 178 5.14 -0.90 -59.65
CA GLY A 178 5.89 0.34 -59.85
C GLY A 178 7.37 0.06 -59.61
#